data_AF-A0A0H2QZ40-F1
#
_entry.id   AF-A0A0H2QZ40-F1
#
_cell.length_a   1.000
_cell.length_b   1.000
_cell.length_c   1.000
_cell.angle_alpha   90.00
_cell.angle_beta   90.00
_cell.angle_gamma   90.00
#
_symmetry.space_group_name_H-M   'P 1'
#
loop_
_entity.id
_entity.type
_entity.pdbx_description
1 polymer ?
#
loop_
_entity_poly.entity_id
_entity_poly.type
_entity_poly.pdbx_seq_one_letter_code
_entity_poly.pdbx_strand_id
1 'polypeptide(L)' 'PEYEVESIIGDKLQRRAGKKAIRKYKVRFKGYGPKDDQWLTKEDLKNAPEI' A
#
# COMPACT_ATOMS: atom_id res chain seq x y z
N PRO A 1 -14.22 -8.38 1.38
CA PRO A 1 -13.12 -9.36 1.51
C PRO A 1 -11.94 -8.64 2.14
N GLU A 2 -11.43 -9.16 3.25
CA GLU A 2 -10.30 -8.62 3.99
C GLU A 2 -9.05 -9.40 3.58
N TYR A 3 -7.97 -8.72 3.17
CA TYR A 3 -6.76 -9.36 2.67
C TYR A 3 -5.61 -9.12 3.65
N GLU A 4 -4.92 -10.20 4.05
CA GLU A 4 -3.74 -10.12 4.92
C GLU A 4 -2.55 -9.58 4.11
N VAL A 5 -2.04 -8.42 4.51
CA VAL A 5 -0.84 -7.82 3.93
C VAL A 5 0.39 -8.56 4.49
N GLU A 6 1.19 -9.14 3.62
CA GLU A 6 2.40 -9.87 3.99
C GLU A 6 3.54 -8.91 4.34
N SER A 7 3.74 -7.88 3.52
CA SER A 7 4.81 -6.91 3.67
C SER A 7 4.61 -5.68 2.78
N ILE A 8 5.12 -4.54 3.23
CA ILE A 8 5.26 -3.34 2.41
C ILE A 8 6.59 -3.45 1.64
N ILE A 9 6.51 -3.65 0.33
CA ILE A 9 7.67 -3.86 -0.54
C ILE A 9 8.15 -2.56 -1.21
N GLY A 10 7.52 -1.44 -0.90
CA GLY A 10 7.97 -0.13 -1.36
C GLY A 10 7.05 0.99 -0.92
N ASP A 11 7.57 2.20 -0.93
CA ASP A 11 6.78 3.40 -0.71
C ASP A 11 7.09 4.45 -1.78
N LYS A 12 6.09 5.25 -2.12
CA LYS A 12 6.25 6.38 -3.04
C LYS A 12 5.41 7.55 -2.60
N LEU A 13 5.95 8.74 -2.81
CA LEU A 13 5.25 9.98 -2.57
C LEU A 13 4.70 10.52 -3.90
N GLN A 14 3.39 10.38 -4.11
CA GLN A 14 2.75 10.90 -5.30
C GLN A 14 2.41 12.38 -5.09
N ARG A 15 3.21 13.26 -5.69
CA ARG A 15 2.96 14.71 -5.73
C ARG A 15 2.24 15.06 -7.03
N ARG A 16 1.14 15.82 -6.94
CA ARG A 16 0.48 16.43 -8.11
C ARG A 16 0.47 17.95 -7.90
N ALA A 17 0.74 18.72 -8.95
CA ALA A 17 0.75 20.17 -8.86
C ALA A 17 -0.59 20.70 -8.31
N GLY A 18 -0.52 21.59 -7.32
CA GLY A 18 -1.69 22.14 -6.64
C GLY A 18 -2.42 21.17 -5.69
N LYS A 19 -1.89 19.96 -5.41
CA LYS A 19 -2.46 19.02 -4.44
C LYS A 19 -1.45 18.57 -3.40
N LYS A 20 -1.95 18.23 -2.21
CA LYS A 20 -1.14 17.66 -1.13
C LYS A 20 -0.51 16.35 -1.58
N ALA A 21 0.76 16.15 -1.21
CA ALA A 21 1.48 14.93 -1.51
C ALA A 21 0.81 13.73 -0.83
N ILE A 22 0.50 12.68 -1.59
CA ILE A 22 -0.12 11.46 -1.07
C ILE A 22 0.94 10.36 -1.02
N ARG A 23 1.22 9.84 0.17
CA ARG A 23 2.11 8.69 0.34
C ARG A 23 1.34 7.41 0.07
N LYS A 24 1.87 6.60 -0.84
CA LYS A 24 1.36 5.28 -1.20
C LYS A 24 2.41 4.24 -0.86
N TYR A 25 1.96 3.07 -0.47
CA TYR A 25 2.76 1.92 -0.11
C TYR A 25 2.38 0.78 -1.03
N LYS A 26 3.38 0.12 -1.59
CA LYS A 26 3.21 -1.08 -2.38
C LYS A 26 3.12 -2.24 -1.41
N VAL A 27 1.95 -2.85 -1.31
CA VAL A 27 1.72 -4.03 -0.48
C VAL A 27 1.88 -5.29 -1.31
N ARG A 28 2.53 -6.30 -0.72
CA ARG A 28 2.48 -7.70 -1.13
C ARG A 28 1.43 -8.39 -0.27
N PHE A 29 0.47 -9.06 -0.88
CA PHE A 29 -0.49 -9.88 -0.16
C PHE A 29 0.07 -11.29 0.03
N LYS A 30 -0.19 -11.88 1.19
CA LYS A 30 0.34 -13.21 1.54
C LYS A 30 -0.28 -14.28 0.67
N GLY A 31 0.57 -15.11 0.07
CA GLY A 31 0.12 -16.14 -0.88
C GLY A 31 -0.26 -15.61 -2.26
N TYR A 32 -0.11 -14.31 -2.53
CA TYR A 32 -0.28 -13.72 -3.85
C TYR A 32 1.05 -13.28 -4.44
N GLY A 33 1.17 -13.37 -5.76
CA GLY A 33 2.39 -13.06 -6.47
C GLY A 33 2.63 -11.55 -6.62
N PRO A 34 3.80 -11.15 -7.18
CA PRO A 34 4.10 -9.75 -7.53
C PRO A 34 3.11 -9.10 -8.50
N LYS A 35 2.28 -9.91 -9.16
CA LYS A 35 1.25 -9.44 -10.10
C LYS A 35 0.04 -8.84 -9.37
N ASP A 36 -0.20 -9.27 -8.14
CA ASP A 36 -1.30 -8.81 -7.30
C ASP A 36 -0.88 -7.68 -6.35
N ASP A 37 0.35 -7.19 -6.50
CA ASP A 37 0.84 -6.06 -5.73
C ASP A 37 -0.01 -4.81 -5.97
N GLN A 38 -0.49 -4.20 -4.89
CA GLN A 38 -1.29 -2.98 -4.99
C GLN A 38 -0.62 -1.80 -4.28
N TRP A 39 -0.88 -0.60 -4.80
CA TRP A 39 -0.43 0.65 -4.19
C TRP A 39 -1.54 1.25 -3.34
N LEU A 40 -1.46 1.03 -2.04
CA LEU A 40 -2.44 1.48 -1.05
C LEU A 40 -1.97 2.75 -0.35
N THR A 41 -2.90 3.58 0.12
CA THR A 41 -2.56 4.76 0.95
C THR A 41 -2.45 4.35 2.42
N LYS A 42 -1.87 5.22 3.25
CA LYS A 42 -1.85 5.00 4.70
C LYS A 42 -3.24 4.73 5.30
N GLU A 43 -4.28 5.34 4.72
CA GLU A 43 -5.66 5.20 5.19
C GLU A 43 -6.27 3.85 4.81
N ASP A 44 -5.82 3.27 3.72
CA ASP A 44 -6.27 1.98 3.21
C ASP A 44 -5.53 0.82 3.92
N LEU A 45 -4.29 1.07 4.35
CA LEU A 45 -3.49 0.19 5.20
C LEU A 45 -3.99 0.04 6.65
N LYS A 46 -5.15 0.60 7.03
CA LYS A 46 -5.68 0.50 8.39
C LYS A 46 -5.92 -0.95 8.86
N ASN A 47 -6.04 -1.88 7.92
CA ASN A 47 -6.21 -3.31 8.19
C ASN A 47 -4.90 -4.13 8.13
N ALA A 48 -3.74 -3.50 7.96
CA ALA A 48 -2.47 -4.21 8.06
C ALA A 48 -2.11 -4.38 9.55
N PRO A 49 -1.90 -5.61 10.05
CA PRO A 49 -1.40 -5.80 11.40
C PRO A 49 0.01 -5.21 11.50
N GLU A 50 0.15 -4.25 12.41
CA GLU A 50 1.39 -3.65 12.91
C GLU A 50 2.25 -2.89 11.87
N ILE A 51 2.08 -1.56 11.84
CA ILE A 51 3.08 -0.60 11.35
C ILE A 51 3.88 -0.09 12.54
#